data_AF-A0A9D1RTF4-F1
#
_entry.id   AF-A0A9D1RTF4-F1
#
_cell.length_a   1.000
_cell.length_b   1.000
_cell.length_c   1.000
_cell.angle_alpha   90.00
_cell.angle_beta   90.00
_cell.angle_gamma   90.00
#
_symmetry.space_group_name_H-M   'P 1'
#
loop_
_entity.id
_entity.type
_entity.pdbx_description
1 polymer ?
#
loop_
_entity_poly.entity_id
_entity_poly.type
_entity_poly.pdbx_seq_one_letter_code
_entity_poly.pdbx_strand_id
1 'polypeptide(L)'
;MLHTLRRRTAAFFLALSLLVLPAQALTVQEAGQLLQDYYIDDVPQDVLNQPTIDAMLDALGDRYTTYFTPGEYAAFLSGMQDVQLTGIGVKLQLTDDGPTVHSVLDGSPALSAGLKSGDIITAVDGTPTAGMAMDALSSLIQGEAGSTVQITYRRGGTESTCTLTRSPITVAATTSSLLEDHIGYLSCTTFGPETYSHFQEALEQYAGADRWIVDLRNNGGGLTQAAIDTLGVFTGSGIKGYLATGGIGQLSSFQSKAEPMTDAPVIVLVDEGTASASELFSSGIRDLKAGLIVGGRTFGKGVAQSIFDQDTDPELFNGDAMKITTARFYSSGGSTTDTIGVIPHLLVSPDVARQVALLLSESQPEGNFSGYLRLDLNGSWYLSIEKALETPEAFSQLLTAIPPTASLWMGAASSWVQVEPHSIASAYSVPFQSRSFTDVSSSPYADAIQRLAAYGIVLGDGKGSYLPAATLTRAQLATLLAQALNCTIPTGESLFSDVSMDTKYGQAINAIARMGLVEGTGNGRFRPDDTITHEQYITIMGRLAQRLSLTFQIARQGATSEALSEPALQPFSDWSRLSVWLLTESQLDDSDAPISLLWSDLSAIDPTSPVTREEAADLLCAVLEHTGILPA
;
A
#
# COMPACT_ATOMS: atom_id res chain seq x y z
N MET A 1 23.48 80.66 42.63
CA MET A 1 24.54 79.63 42.66
C MET A 1 23.89 78.37 43.24
N LEU A 2 23.78 77.30 42.43
CA LEU A 2 23.05 76.04 42.68
C LEU A 2 21.54 76.09 43.02
N HIS A 3 20.87 75.02 42.60
CA HIS A 3 19.52 74.52 42.93
C HIS A 3 18.30 75.48 42.99
N THR A 4 17.29 75.19 42.17
CA THR A 4 15.98 74.74 42.71
C THR A 4 15.12 74.03 41.66
N LEU A 5 14.18 73.23 42.17
CA LEU A 5 13.27 72.32 41.46
C LEU A 5 11.95 73.04 41.08
N ARG A 6 11.38 72.86 39.86
CA ARG A 6 9.94 72.54 39.62
C ARG A 6 9.41 72.64 38.17
N ARG A 7 8.92 71.48 37.68
CA ARG A 7 7.56 71.18 37.12
C ARG A 7 7.00 71.85 35.84
N ARG A 8 6.39 70.96 35.02
CA ARG A 8 5.35 71.15 33.96
C ARG A 8 5.88 71.84 32.68
N THR A 9 5.48 71.54 31.44
CA THR A 9 4.42 70.69 30.81
C THR A 9 5.04 69.89 29.65
N ALA A 10 4.48 68.81 29.08
CA ALA A 10 3.31 67.93 29.35
C ALA A 10 3.53 66.57 28.61
N ALA A 11 2.52 65.70 28.50
CA ALA A 11 2.56 64.48 27.68
C ALA A 11 1.88 64.67 26.32
N PHE A 12 2.40 64.03 25.28
CA PHE A 12 1.70 63.80 24.02
C PHE A 12 1.74 62.29 23.73
N PHE A 13 0.57 61.67 23.59
CA PHE A 13 0.48 60.30 23.11
C PHE A 13 0.88 60.27 21.64
N LEU A 14 1.91 59.49 21.29
CA LEU A 14 2.07 58.98 19.94
C LEU A 14 1.72 57.49 19.98
N ALA A 15 0.50 57.16 19.56
CA ALA A 15 0.12 55.78 19.32
C ALA A 15 0.90 55.29 18.10
N LEU A 16 2.04 54.64 18.34
CA LEU A 16 2.77 53.93 17.30
C LEU A 16 1.98 52.67 16.98
N SER A 17 1.06 52.78 16.02
CA SER A 17 0.46 51.62 15.39
C SER A 17 1.58 50.83 14.73
N LEU A 18 1.97 49.71 15.34
CA LEU A 18 2.73 48.68 14.66
C LEU A 18 1.90 48.28 13.44
N LEU A 19 2.34 48.70 12.26
CA LEU A 19 1.91 48.15 11.00
C LEU A 19 2.41 46.70 10.99
N VAL A 20 1.58 45.80 11.50
CA VAL A 20 1.61 44.40 11.10
C VAL A 20 1.38 44.45 9.59
N LEU A 21 2.44 44.23 8.82
CA LEU A 21 2.32 44.01 7.39
C LEU A 21 1.34 42.83 7.22
N PRO A 22 0.39 42.90 6.27
CA PRO A 22 -0.50 41.78 6.03
C PRO A 22 0.36 40.55 5.76
N ALA A 23 0.00 39.41 6.35
CA ALA A 23 0.70 38.16 6.10
C ALA A 23 0.69 37.90 4.59
N GLN A 24 1.88 37.91 3.99
CA GLN A 24 2.03 37.51 2.60
C GLN A 24 2.00 35.99 2.59
N ALA A 25 0.89 35.44 2.11
CA ALA A 25 0.78 34.02 1.81
C ALA A 25 1.70 33.67 0.63
N LEU A 26 2.16 32.42 0.60
CA LEU A 26 2.93 31.84 -0.50
C LEU A 26 2.31 32.20 -1.86
N THR A 27 3.10 32.70 -2.80
CA THR A 27 2.61 33.01 -4.15
C THR A 27 2.62 31.79 -5.05
N VAL A 28 1.83 31.82 -6.13
CA VAL A 28 1.79 30.76 -7.16
C VAL A 28 3.18 30.49 -7.75
N GLN A 29 4.01 31.53 -7.92
CA GLN A 29 5.36 31.39 -8.45
C GLN A 29 6.31 30.70 -7.45
N GLU A 30 6.22 31.05 -6.16
CA GLU A 30 7.04 30.43 -5.10
C GLU A 30 6.61 28.97 -4.88
N ALA A 31 5.31 28.67 -4.87
CA ALA A 31 4.80 27.31 -4.82
C ALA A 31 5.28 26.46 -6.02
N GLY A 32 5.22 27.01 -7.24
CA GLY A 32 5.74 26.35 -8.43
C GLY A 32 7.26 26.15 -8.40
N GLN A 33 8.02 27.03 -7.75
CA GLN A 33 9.45 26.86 -7.55
C GLN A 33 9.74 25.75 -6.54
N LEU A 34 9.05 25.74 -5.38
CA LEU A 34 9.17 24.67 -4.38
C LEU A 34 8.83 23.29 -4.96
N LEU A 35 7.83 23.19 -5.83
CA LEU A 35 7.52 21.94 -6.53
C LEU A 35 8.67 21.52 -7.47
N GLN A 36 9.25 22.44 -8.26
CA GLN A 36 10.37 22.12 -9.15
C GLN A 36 11.63 21.68 -8.38
N ASP A 37 11.90 22.28 -7.22
CA ASP A 37 13.12 22.03 -6.45
C ASP A 37 13.02 20.79 -5.54
N TYR A 38 11.81 20.44 -5.07
CA TYR A 38 11.62 19.43 -4.02
C TYR A 38 10.65 18.29 -4.33
N TYR A 39 9.77 18.40 -5.33
CA TYR A 39 8.85 17.29 -5.64
C TYR A 39 9.61 16.06 -6.16
N ILE A 40 9.12 14.86 -5.84
CA ILE A 40 9.84 13.61 -6.08
C ILE A 40 9.92 13.19 -7.57
N ASP A 41 8.99 13.67 -8.41
CA ASP A 41 8.96 13.39 -9.85
C ASP A 41 9.13 14.70 -10.65
N ASP A 42 9.47 14.63 -11.95
CA ASP A 42 9.55 15.81 -12.82
C ASP A 42 8.18 16.53 -12.89
N VAL A 43 8.11 17.82 -12.56
CA VAL A 43 6.84 18.59 -12.56
C VAL A 43 6.54 19.16 -13.96
N PRO A 44 5.40 18.81 -14.59
CA PRO A 44 5.06 19.30 -15.92
C PRO A 44 4.85 20.82 -16.00
N GLN A 45 5.20 21.43 -17.12
CA GLN A 45 5.06 22.89 -17.31
C GLN A 45 3.60 23.35 -17.31
N ASP A 46 2.65 22.53 -17.77
CA ASP A 46 1.21 22.81 -17.69
C ASP A 46 0.64 22.75 -16.28
N VAL A 47 1.31 22.05 -15.35
CA VAL A 47 1.04 22.13 -13.90
C VAL A 47 1.58 23.45 -13.34
N LEU A 48 2.82 23.82 -13.69
CA LEU A 48 3.47 25.05 -13.20
C LEU A 48 2.81 26.35 -13.71
N ASN A 49 2.16 26.30 -14.87
CA ASN A 49 1.45 27.43 -15.47
C ASN A 49 0.00 27.60 -14.96
N GLN A 50 -0.45 26.83 -13.96
CA GLN A 50 -1.79 26.97 -13.40
C GLN A 50 -1.97 28.31 -12.67
N PRO A 51 -3.18 28.92 -12.71
CA PRO A 51 -3.39 30.30 -12.27
C PRO A 51 -3.45 30.50 -10.74
N THR A 52 -3.50 29.41 -9.96
CA THR A 52 -3.64 29.37 -8.50
C THR A 52 -2.93 28.15 -7.93
N ILE A 53 -2.53 28.18 -6.67
CA ILE A 53 -1.91 27.02 -5.99
C ILE A 53 -2.86 25.81 -5.99
N ASP A 54 -4.15 26.00 -5.70
CA ASP A 54 -5.13 24.90 -5.70
C ASP A 54 -5.20 24.20 -7.07
N ALA A 55 -5.38 24.97 -8.16
CA ALA A 55 -5.36 24.43 -9.52
C ALA A 55 -4.01 23.77 -9.90
N MET A 56 -2.88 24.26 -9.39
CA MET A 56 -1.56 23.64 -9.56
C MET A 56 -1.50 22.27 -8.87
N LEU A 57 -2.01 22.15 -7.64
CA LEU A 57 -2.04 20.89 -6.90
C LEU A 57 -3.07 19.88 -7.47
N ASP A 58 -4.24 20.36 -7.90
CA ASP A 58 -5.23 19.54 -8.61
C ASP A 58 -4.67 18.99 -9.93
N ALA A 59 -3.90 19.79 -10.67
CA ALA A 59 -3.24 19.37 -11.91
C ALA A 59 -2.08 18.39 -11.64
N LEU A 60 -1.29 18.62 -10.58
CA LEU A 60 -0.25 17.69 -10.12
C LEU A 60 -0.84 16.32 -9.75
N GLY A 61 -2.02 16.30 -9.11
CA GLY A 61 -2.77 15.08 -8.81
C GLY A 61 -2.20 14.23 -7.67
N ASP A 62 -1.17 14.69 -6.95
CA ASP A 62 -0.66 14.03 -5.76
C ASP A 62 -1.53 14.33 -4.54
N ARG A 63 -2.29 13.33 -4.09
CA ARG A 63 -3.14 13.38 -2.88
C ARG A 63 -2.40 13.70 -1.58
N TYR A 64 -1.07 13.61 -1.55
CA TYR A 64 -0.26 13.91 -0.38
C TYR A 64 0.39 15.29 -0.41
N THR A 65 0.48 15.95 -1.57
CA THR A 65 0.98 17.33 -1.65
C THR A 65 -0.17 18.30 -1.35
N THR A 66 0.05 19.26 -0.46
CA THR A 66 -1.03 20.11 0.09
C THR A 66 -0.47 21.48 0.47
N TYR A 67 -1.12 22.54 0.04
CA TYR A 67 -0.94 23.88 0.61
C TYR A 67 -1.95 24.07 1.75
N PHE A 68 -1.50 24.67 2.85
CA PHE A 68 -2.32 24.99 4.00
C PHE A 68 -2.29 26.50 4.24
N THR A 69 -3.44 27.15 4.26
CA THR A 69 -3.54 28.52 4.79
C THR A 69 -3.16 28.56 6.27
N PRO A 70 -2.88 29.73 6.87
CA PRO A 70 -2.39 29.79 8.26
C PRO A 70 -3.36 29.19 9.29
N GLY A 71 -4.67 29.27 9.03
CA GLY A 71 -5.69 28.65 9.88
C GLY A 71 -5.72 27.12 9.74
N GLU A 72 -5.55 26.61 8.52
CA GLU A 72 -5.51 25.17 8.23
C GLU A 72 -4.22 24.53 8.76
N TYR A 73 -3.08 25.22 8.64
CA TYR A 73 -1.82 24.69 9.17
C TYR A 73 -1.83 24.64 10.70
N ALA A 74 -2.33 25.69 11.36
CA ALA A 74 -2.53 25.68 12.81
C ALA A 74 -3.49 24.55 13.27
N ALA A 75 -4.55 24.28 12.51
CA ALA A 75 -5.48 23.18 12.77
C ALA A 75 -4.82 21.80 12.54
N PHE A 76 -4.03 21.66 11.47
CA PHE A 76 -3.26 20.46 11.14
C PHE A 76 -2.24 20.12 12.23
N LEU A 77 -1.44 21.10 12.66
CA LEU A 77 -0.50 20.96 13.78
C LEU A 77 -1.21 20.62 15.10
N SER A 78 -2.39 21.21 15.35
CA SER A 78 -3.21 20.88 16.52
C SER A 78 -3.74 19.44 16.47
N GLY A 79 -4.06 18.93 15.28
CA GLY A 79 -4.47 17.54 15.05
C GLY A 79 -3.32 16.53 15.07
N MET A 80 -2.07 16.98 14.98
CA MET A 80 -0.86 16.17 15.14
C MET A 80 -0.40 16.02 16.61
N GLN A 81 -0.97 16.81 17.54
CA GLN A 81 -0.68 16.64 18.97
C GLN A 81 -1.37 15.36 19.48
N ASP A 82 -0.69 14.62 20.37
CA ASP A 82 -1.18 13.36 20.91
C ASP A 82 -2.55 13.52 21.60
N VAL A 83 -3.62 13.16 20.89
CA VAL A 83 -4.94 12.97 21.49
C VAL A 83 -4.89 11.67 22.29
N GLN A 84 -4.51 11.76 23.57
CA GLN A 84 -4.64 10.63 24.50
C GLN A 84 -6.12 10.24 24.61
N LEU A 85 -6.49 9.17 23.90
CA LEU A 85 -7.84 8.59 23.94
C LEU A 85 -8.20 8.23 25.38
N THR A 86 -9.07 9.06 25.95
CA THR A 86 -9.45 9.01 27.35
C THR A 86 -10.90 8.56 27.46
N GLY A 87 -11.13 7.46 28.18
CA GLY A 87 -12.41 6.78 28.24
C GLY A 87 -12.40 5.65 29.25
N ILE A 88 -13.20 4.61 29.01
CA ILE A 88 -13.38 3.50 29.96
C ILE A 88 -12.68 2.19 29.58
N GLY A 89 -12.15 2.07 28.36
CA GLY A 89 -11.41 0.90 27.89
C GLY A 89 -12.27 -0.31 27.48
N VAL A 90 -13.27 -0.08 26.61
CA VAL A 90 -14.06 -1.13 25.95
C VAL A 90 -13.93 -1.04 24.44
N LYS A 91 -13.94 -2.19 23.74
CA LYS A 91 -14.24 -2.27 22.31
C LYS A 91 -15.72 -2.60 22.15
N LEU A 92 -16.43 -1.81 21.35
CA LEU A 92 -17.87 -1.97 21.10
C LEU A 92 -18.12 -2.43 19.67
N GLN A 93 -19.20 -3.20 19.49
CA GLN A 93 -19.72 -3.64 18.21
C GLN A 93 -21.22 -3.34 18.18
N LEU A 94 -21.72 -2.74 17.09
CA LEU A 94 -23.16 -2.62 16.89
C LEU A 94 -23.73 -3.99 16.52
N THR A 95 -24.77 -4.41 17.24
CA THR A 95 -25.59 -5.59 16.92
C THR A 95 -27.06 -5.15 16.85
N ASP A 96 -27.93 -6.02 16.36
CA ASP A 96 -29.38 -5.76 16.28
C ASP A 96 -30.01 -5.45 17.66
N ASP A 97 -29.42 -5.95 18.75
CA ASP A 97 -29.85 -5.71 20.13
C ASP A 97 -29.33 -4.38 20.74
N GLY A 98 -28.40 -3.71 20.07
CA GLY A 98 -27.76 -2.46 20.48
C GLY A 98 -26.23 -2.53 20.59
N PRO A 99 -25.57 -1.45 21.08
CA PRO A 99 -24.12 -1.42 21.23
C PRO A 99 -23.64 -2.45 22.24
N THR A 100 -22.96 -3.48 21.75
CA THR A 100 -22.52 -4.63 22.54
C THR A 100 -21.01 -4.53 22.81
N VAL A 101 -20.61 -4.79 24.04
CA VAL A 101 -19.19 -4.91 24.42
C VAL A 101 -18.62 -6.14 23.74
N HIS A 102 -17.74 -5.93 22.77
CA HIS A 102 -17.01 -6.98 22.10
C HIS A 102 -15.87 -7.48 22.99
N SER A 103 -15.07 -6.56 23.55
CA SER A 103 -14.06 -6.87 24.56
C SER A 103 -13.85 -5.72 25.53
N VAL A 104 -13.24 -6.05 26.67
CA VAL A 104 -12.85 -5.11 27.72
C VAL A 104 -11.34 -5.18 27.85
N LEU A 105 -10.67 -4.02 27.92
CA LEU A 105 -9.22 -3.95 27.94
C LEU A 105 -8.68 -4.21 29.35
N ASP A 106 -7.52 -4.87 29.44
CA ASP A 106 -6.87 -5.12 30.72
C ASP A 106 -6.40 -3.81 31.38
N GLY A 107 -6.43 -3.78 32.71
CA GLY A 107 -6.14 -2.57 33.51
C GLY A 107 -7.15 -1.43 33.38
N SER A 108 -8.22 -1.59 32.57
CA SER A 108 -9.16 -0.50 32.29
C SER A 108 -10.15 -0.19 33.44
N PRO A 109 -10.74 1.02 33.45
CA PRO A 109 -11.90 1.33 34.29
C PRO A 109 -13.05 0.35 34.10
N ALA A 110 -13.32 -0.09 32.86
CA ALA A 110 -14.41 -1.02 32.53
C ALA A 110 -14.19 -2.42 33.12
N LEU A 111 -12.96 -2.94 33.06
CA LEU A 111 -12.62 -4.21 33.71
C LEU A 111 -12.78 -4.11 35.23
N SER A 112 -12.30 -3.01 35.81
CA SER A 112 -12.44 -2.70 37.24
C SER A 112 -13.90 -2.58 37.69
N ALA A 113 -14.79 -2.10 36.80
CA ALA A 113 -16.22 -1.99 37.02
C ALA A 113 -17.00 -3.30 36.73
N GLY A 114 -16.33 -4.36 36.28
CA GLY A 114 -16.93 -5.67 36.03
C GLY A 114 -17.77 -5.77 34.75
N LEU A 115 -17.57 -4.87 33.78
CA LEU A 115 -18.06 -5.05 32.41
C LEU A 115 -17.37 -6.25 31.76
N LYS A 116 -18.05 -6.88 30.79
CA LYS A 116 -17.59 -8.10 30.10
C LYS A 116 -18.03 -8.10 28.64
N SER A 117 -17.34 -8.92 27.84
CA SER A 117 -17.83 -9.27 26.49
C SER A 117 -19.27 -9.80 26.55
N GLY A 118 -20.11 -9.37 25.61
CA GLY A 118 -21.53 -9.69 25.53
C GLY A 118 -22.47 -8.76 26.33
N ASP A 119 -21.95 -7.77 27.06
CA ASP A 119 -22.80 -6.75 27.70
C ASP A 119 -23.36 -5.77 26.66
N ILE A 120 -24.67 -5.54 26.67
CA ILE A 120 -25.30 -4.55 25.78
C ILE A 120 -25.42 -3.22 26.54
N ILE A 121 -24.72 -2.17 26.13
CA ILE A 121 -24.86 -0.84 26.73
C ILE A 121 -26.20 -0.26 26.31
N THR A 122 -27.10 -0.01 27.26
CA THR A 122 -28.46 0.53 27.02
C THR A 122 -28.57 2.03 27.31
N ALA A 123 -27.71 2.59 28.16
CA ALA A 123 -27.61 4.04 28.36
C ALA A 123 -26.21 4.51 28.80
N VAL A 124 -25.83 5.73 28.41
CA VAL A 124 -24.63 6.46 28.88
C VAL A 124 -25.05 7.78 29.52
N ASP A 125 -24.71 7.99 30.79
CA ASP A 125 -25.17 9.11 31.63
C ASP A 125 -26.70 9.33 31.57
N GLY A 126 -27.46 8.23 31.48
CA GLY A 126 -28.92 8.23 31.35
C GLY A 126 -29.45 8.47 29.92
N THR A 127 -28.58 8.78 28.96
CA THR A 127 -28.94 8.92 27.54
C THR A 127 -29.06 7.53 26.90
N PRO A 128 -30.24 7.14 26.37
CA PRO A 128 -30.41 5.84 25.72
C PRO A 128 -29.55 5.70 24.46
N THR A 129 -28.93 4.54 24.27
CA THR A 129 -27.97 4.28 23.17
C THR A 129 -28.57 3.61 21.93
N ALA A 130 -29.84 3.18 22.01
CA ALA A 130 -30.50 2.47 20.92
C ALA A 130 -30.59 3.32 19.65
N GLY A 131 -30.09 2.80 18.53
CA GLY A 131 -30.06 3.49 17.23
C GLY A 131 -29.02 4.61 17.11
N MET A 132 -28.11 4.79 18.07
CA MET A 132 -26.99 5.71 17.92
C MET A 132 -25.93 5.18 16.95
N ALA A 133 -25.36 6.08 16.14
CA ALA A 133 -24.14 5.80 15.40
C ALA A 133 -22.93 5.68 16.35
N MET A 134 -21.92 4.90 15.94
CA MET A 134 -20.76 4.63 16.79
C MET A 134 -20.01 5.89 17.24
N ASP A 135 -19.86 6.89 16.37
CA ASP A 135 -19.13 8.12 16.72
C ASP A 135 -19.83 8.90 17.84
N ALA A 136 -21.15 9.04 17.75
CA ALA A 136 -21.96 9.70 18.77
C ALA A 136 -21.91 8.95 20.11
N LEU A 137 -21.92 7.62 20.09
CA LEU A 137 -21.75 6.80 21.28
C LEU A 137 -20.34 6.95 21.88
N SER A 138 -19.32 6.98 21.02
CA SER A 138 -17.93 7.19 21.41
C SER A 138 -17.75 8.54 22.11
N SER A 139 -18.36 9.62 21.58
CA SER A 139 -18.33 10.96 22.19
C SER A 139 -19.00 11.05 23.57
N LEU A 140 -19.98 10.19 23.89
CA LEU A 140 -20.58 10.12 25.22
C LEU A 140 -19.68 9.34 26.22
N ILE A 141 -19.02 8.29 25.75
CA ILE A 141 -18.17 7.42 26.58
C ILE A 141 -16.80 8.07 26.84
N GLN A 142 -16.24 8.80 25.88
CA GLN A 142 -15.02 9.59 26.02
C GLN A 142 -15.24 10.90 26.79
N GLY A 143 -14.16 11.56 27.19
CA GLY A 143 -14.18 12.82 27.95
C GLY A 143 -12.87 13.06 28.70
N GLU A 144 -12.79 14.16 29.46
CA GLU A 144 -11.57 14.54 30.18
C GLU A 144 -11.10 13.48 31.19
N ALA A 145 -9.78 13.35 31.36
CA ALA A 145 -9.19 12.38 32.28
C ALA A 145 -9.55 12.72 33.74
N GLY A 146 -9.97 11.70 34.50
CA GLY A 146 -10.46 11.87 35.86
C GLY A 146 -11.94 12.27 35.97
N SER A 147 -12.62 12.61 34.87
CA SER A 147 -14.08 12.76 34.86
C SER A 147 -14.77 11.39 35.03
N THR A 148 -16.06 11.38 35.38
CA THR A 148 -16.83 10.14 35.53
C THR A 148 -17.93 10.00 34.46
N VAL A 149 -18.34 8.75 34.22
CA VAL A 149 -19.43 8.36 33.33
C VAL A 149 -20.22 7.21 33.95
N GLN A 150 -21.55 7.24 33.84
CA GLN A 150 -22.41 6.11 34.16
C GLN A 150 -22.73 5.30 32.91
N ILE A 151 -22.44 4.00 32.96
CA ILE A 151 -22.81 3.03 31.92
C ILE A 151 -23.90 2.14 32.49
N THR A 152 -25.07 2.16 31.86
CA THR A 152 -26.12 1.16 32.09
C THR A 152 -26.01 0.10 31.01
N TYR A 153 -25.92 -1.16 31.42
CA TYR A 153 -25.72 -2.30 30.55
C TYR A 153 -26.65 -3.46 30.91
N ARG A 154 -26.98 -4.28 29.91
CA ARG A 154 -27.85 -5.44 30.02
C ARG A 154 -27.03 -6.72 29.82
N ARG A 155 -27.04 -7.60 30.83
CA ARG A 155 -26.38 -8.92 30.81
C ARG A 155 -27.41 -10.00 31.14
N GLY A 156 -27.61 -10.97 30.24
CA GLY A 156 -28.58 -12.05 30.45
C GLY A 156 -30.01 -11.57 30.74
N GLY A 157 -30.43 -10.46 30.12
CA GLY A 157 -31.74 -9.84 30.34
C GLY A 157 -31.87 -8.97 31.60
N THR A 158 -30.86 -8.92 32.48
CA THR A 158 -30.85 -8.04 33.65
C THR A 158 -30.09 -6.75 33.35
N GLU A 159 -30.66 -5.58 33.65
CA GLU A 159 -29.94 -4.31 33.61
C GLU A 159 -29.14 -4.05 34.89
N SER A 160 -27.97 -3.43 34.73
CA SER A 160 -27.06 -3.01 35.79
C SER A 160 -26.44 -1.67 35.40
N THR A 161 -26.17 -0.80 36.37
CA THR A 161 -25.47 0.48 36.15
C THR A 161 -24.17 0.49 36.93
N CYS A 162 -23.07 0.91 36.30
CA CYS A 162 -21.80 1.17 36.96
C CYS A 162 -21.31 2.58 36.63
N THR A 163 -20.67 3.23 37.61
CA THR A 163 -19.98 4.51 37.42
C THR A 163 -18.49 4.24 37.25
N LEU A 164 -17.90 4.79 36.20
CA LEU A 164 -16.49 4.60 35.85
C LEU A 164 -15.79 5.96 35.81
N THR A 165 -14.54 6.00 36.26
CA THR A 165 -13.67 7.16 36.06
C THR A 165 -12.97 7.01 34.71
N ARG A 166 -13.06 8.01 33.84
CA ARG A 166 -12.36 8.02 32.56
C ARG A 166 -10.86 8.16 32.81
N SER A 167 -10.05 7.33 32.17
CA SER A 167 -8.58 7.41 32.20
C SER A 167 -8.04 7.37 30.77
N PRO A 168 -6.79 7.82 30.53
CA PRO A 168 -6.08 7.45 29.32
C PRO A 168 -6.10 5.94 29.15
N ILE A 169 -6.42 5.46 27.95
CA ILE A 169 -6.51 4.03 27.64
C ILE A 169 -5.37 3.67 26.69
N THR A 170 -4.34 3.00 27.20
CA THR A 170 -3.30 2.42 26.36
C THR A 170 -3.83 1.14 25.72
N VAL A 171 -4.11 1.18 24.42
CA VAL A 171 -4.27 -0.03 23.61
C VAL A 171 -2.87 -0.42 23.15
N ALA A 172 -2.40 -1.63 23.51
CA ALA A 172 -1.14 -2.14 23.02
C ALA A 172 -1.18 -2.24 21.48
N ALA A 173 -0.30 -1.49 20.80
CA ALA A 173 -0.21 -1.49 19.34
C ALA A 173 0.25 -2.83 18.78
N THR A 174 0.98 -3.61 19.57
CA THR A 174 1.39 -4.98 19.29
C THR A 174 0.85 -5.91 20.37
N THR A 175 0.27 -7.03 19.99
CA THR A 175 -0.16 -8.11 20.91
C THR A 175 0.21 -9.47 20.34
N SER A 176 0.47 -10.46 21.21
CA SER A 176 0.91 -11.79 20.80
C SER A 176 0.17 -12.92 21.52
N SER A 177 0.02 -14.07 20.84
CA SER A 177 -0.62 -15.28 21.37
C SER A 177 -0.13 -16.53 20.65
N LEU A 178 -0.09 -17.68 21.33
CA LEU A 178 0.08 -18.98 20.69
C LEU A 178 -1.29 -19.55 20.28
N LEU A 179 -1.43 -19.96 19.02
CA LEU A 179 -2.61 -20.62 18.47
C LEU A 179 -2.30 -22.08 18.17
N GLU A 180 -3.27 -22.97 18.41
CA GLU A 180 -3.15 -24.42 18.18
C GLU A 180 -1.88 -25.06 18.78
N ASP A 181 -1.36 -24.47 19.87
CA ASP A 181 -0.12 -24.85 20.58
C ASP A 181 1.18 -24.83 19.74
N HIS A 182 1.16 -24.37 18.47
CA HIS A 182 2.34 -24.33 17.58
C HIS A 182 2.47 -23.08 16.68
N ILE A 183 1.40 -22.29 16.51
CA ILE A 183 1.40 -21.11 15.62
C ILE A 183 1.54 -19.84 16.45
N GLY A 184 2.68 -19.15 16.33
CA GLY A 184 2.88 -17.84 16.92
C GLY A 184 2.06 -16.78 16.17
N TYR A 185 1.15 -16.09 16.84
CA TYR A 185 0.32 -15.03 16.25
C TYR A 185 0.69 -13.67 16.85
N LEU A 186 0.97 -12.71 15.98
CA LEU A 186 1.33 -11.32 16.29
C LEU A 186 0.35 -10.39 15.59
N SER A 187 -0.39 -9.58 16.32
CA SER A 187 -1.23 -8.51 15.76
C SER A 187 -0.54 -7.18 15.99
N CYS A 188 -0.25 -6.43 14.92
CA CYS A 188 0.38 -5.12 14.99
C CYS A 188 -0.47 -4.09 14.25
N THR A 189 -1.08 -3.14 14.98
CA THR A 189 -1.97 -2.10 14.42
C THR A 189 -1.24 -0.80 14.07
N THR A 190 -0.03 -0.59 14.58
CA THR A 190 0.88 0.51 14.20
C THR A 190 2.31 0.18 14.64
N PHE A 191 3.30 0.61 13.86
CA PHE A 191 4.72 0.49 14.20
C PHE A 191 5.14 1.66 15.12
N GLY A 192 5.03 1.44 16.43
CA GLY A 192 5.47 2.36 17.48
C GLY A 192 6.89 2.07 17.99
N PRO A 193 7.42 2.90 18.91
CA PRO A 193 8.75 2.71 19.49
C PRO A 193 8.97 1.36 20.17
N GLU A 194 7.91 0.78 20.77
CA GLU A 194 7.93 -0.48 21.51
C GLU A 194 7.60 -1.70 20.64
N THR A 195 7.22 -1.51 19.36
CA THR A 195 6.82 -2.62 18.48
C THR A 195 7.93 -3.66 18.32
N TYR A 196 9.18 -3.21 18.18
CA TYR A 196 10.33 -4.10 18.05
C TYR A 196 10.49 -5.01 19.29
N SER A 197 10.50 -4.45 20.50
CA SER A 197 10.62 -5.23 21.74
C SER A 197 9.44 -6.20 21.93
N HIS A 198 8.21 -5.80 21.63
CA HIS A 198 7.05 -6.70 21.73
C HIS A 198 7.13 -7.90 20.77
N PHE A 199 7.76 -7.75 19.60
CA PHE A 199 8.04 -8.88 18.71
C PHE A 199 9.13 -9.79 19.29
N GLN A 200 10.22 -9.22 19.82
CA GLN A 200 11.28 -10.02 20.47
C GLN A 200 10.73 -10.84 21.63
N GLU A 201 9.97 -10.21 22.54
CA GLU A 201 9.32 -10.84 23.69
C GLU A 201 8.36 -11.96 23.26
N ALA A 202 7.61 -11.77 22.18
CA ALA A 202 6.73 -12.81 21.63
C ALA A 202 7.52 -14.01 21.10
N LEU A 203 8.60 -13.78 20.34
CA LEU A 203 9.45 -14.84 19.80
C LEU A 203 10.18 -15.61 20.92
N GLU A 204 10.58 -14.95 22.01
CA GLU A 204 11.14 -15.60 23.19
C GLU A 204 10.08 -16.40 23.98
N GLN A 205 8.91 -15.81 24.22
CA GLN A 205 7.81 -16.45 24.96
C GLN A 205 7.26 -17.67 24.23
N TYR A 206 7.21 -17.63 22.90
CA TYR A 206 6.68 -18.68 22.04
C TYR A 206 7.76 -19.33 21.18
N ALA A 207 8.99 -19.47 21.70
CA ALA A 207 10.14 -20.05 20.98
C ALA A 207 9.96 -21.50 20.48
N GLY A 208 8.88 -22.18 20.88
CA GLY A 208 8.47 -23.49 20.35
C GLY A 208 7.54 -23.44 19.15
N ALA A 209 7.13 -22.25 18.69
CA ALA A 209 6.29 -22.10 17.50
C ALA A 209 7.06 -22.44 16.22
N ASP A 210 6.48 -23.28 15.35
CA ASP A 210 7.07 -23.68 14.07
C ASP A 210 6.52 -22.87 12.88
N ARG A 211 5.50 -22.03 13.11
CA ARG A 211 4.92 -21.08 12.15
C ARG A 211 4.62 -19.76 12.83
N TRP A 212 4.73 -18.66 12.07
CA TRP A 212 4.31 -17.33 12.51
C TRP A 212 3.23 -16.74 11.61
N ILE A 213 2.27 -16.05 12.22
CA ILE A 213 1.29 -15.19 11.53
C ILE A 213 1.44 -13.77 12.07
N VAL A 214 1.72 -12.81 11.21
CA VAL A 214 1.81 -11.38 11.53
C VAL A 214 0.66 -10.65 10.87
N ASP A 215 -0.30 -10.15 11.66
CA ASP A 215 -1.48 -9.45 11.19
C ASP A 215 -1.23 -7.94 11.12
N LEU A 216 -1.14 -7.41 9.89
CA LEU A 216 -0.97 -5.99 9.55
C LEU A 216 -2.19 -5.40 8.84
N ARG A 217 -3.32 -6.11 8.85
CA ARG A 217 -4.60 -5.61 8.36
C ARG A 217 -4.99 -4.35 9.11
N ASN A 218 -5.43 -3.32 8.38
CA ASN A 218 -5.71 -1.97 8.86
C ASN A 218 -4.52 -1.23 9.53
N ASN A 219 -3.28 -1.71 9.37
CA ASN A 219 -2.09 -1.02 9.90
C ASN A 219 -1.54 0.01 8.89
N GLY A 220 -1.93 1.27 9.09
CA GLY A 220 -1.52 2.41 8.27
C GLY A 220 -0.02 2.79 8.31
N GLY A 221 0.83 2.05 9.04
CA GLY A 221 2.28 2.22 9.09
C GLY A 221 2.77 2.62 10.48
N GLY A 222 3.58 3.68 10.54
CA GLY A 222 4.22 4.14 11.77
C GLY A 222 5.70 4.48 11.52
N LEU A 223 6.54 4.27 12.53
CA LEU A 223 7.96 4.54 12.47
C LEU A 223 8.66 3.54 11.54
N THR A 224 9.20 4.02 10.41
CA THR A 224 9.91 3.18 9.42
C THR A 224 11.00 2.34 10.07
N GLN A 225 11.84 2.90 10.95
CA GLN A 225 12.91 2.15 11.58
C GLN A 225 12.38 1.03 12.50
N ALA A 226 11.25 1.23 13.18
CA ALA A 226 10.64 0.18 14.00
C ALA A 226 10.16 -1.00 13.13
N ALA A 227 9.57 -0.73 11.95
CA ALA A 227 9.22 -1.77 10.99
C ALA A 227 10.45 -2.49 10.42
N ILE A 228 11.53 -1.76 10.13
CA ILE A 228 12.79 -2.29 9.61
C ILE A 228 13.48 -3.19 10.64
N ASP A 229 13.56 -2.78 11.91
CA ASP A 229 14.14 -3.61 12.97
C ASP A 229 13.26 -4.82 13.29
N THR A 230 11.93 -4.66 13.28
CA THR A 230 10.97 -5.76 13.43
C THR A 230 11.07 -6.77 12.28
N LEU A 231 11.29 -6.33 11.05
CA LEU A 231 11.57 -7.23 9.91
C LEU A 231 12.89 -8.01 10.11
N GLY A 232 13.85 -7.42 10.80
CA GLY A 232 15.12 -8.06 11.14
C GLY A 232 15.00 -9.27 12.07
N VAL A 233 13.97 -9.38 12.92
CA VAL A 233 13.81 -10.56 13.80
C VAL A 233 13.50 -11.84 13.03
N PHE A 234 12.96 -11.72 11.81
CA PHE A 234 12.70 -12.82 10.88
C PHE A 234 13.76 -12.96 9.77
N THR A 235 14.50 -11.90 9.45
CA THR A 235 15.37 -11.84 8.25
C THR A 235 16.82 -11.49 8.55
N GLY A 236 17.20 -11.39 9.83
CA GLY A 236 18.53 -10.98 10.29
C GLY A 236 18.91 -9.56 9.90
N SER A 237 20.19 -9.23 10.06
CA SER A 237 20.73 -7.89 9.84
C SER A 237 20.87 -7.54 8.35
N GLY A 238 21.19 -6.28 8.05
CA GLY A 238 21.44 -5.79 6.69
C GLY A 238 20.43 -4.76 6.19
N ILE A 239 20.55 -4.37 4.91
CA ILE A 239 19.65 -3.40 4.28
C ILE A 239 18.27 -4.05 4.06
N LYS A 240 17.22 -3.35 4.48
CA LYS A 240 15.83 -3.81 4.37
C LYS A 240 14.95 -2.87 3.52
N GLY A 241 15.48 -1.72 3.12
CA GLY A 241 14.83 -0.78 2.21
C GLY A 241 15.67 0.47 1.97
N TYR A 242 15.19 1.33 1.09
CA TYR A 242 15.85 2.56 0.67
C TYR A 242 14.88 3.74 0.69
N LEU A 243 15.42 4.96 0.79
CA LEU A 243 14.71 6.21 0.59
C LEU A 243 15.49 7.06 -0.40
N ALA A 244 14.86 7.39 -1.52
CA ALA A 244 15.37 8.33 -2.51
C ALA A 244 14.74 9.71 -2.32
N THR A 245 15.53 10.77 -2.50
CA THR A 245 15.08 12.17 -2.51
C THR A 245 15.69 12.93 -3.68
N GLY A 246 15.03 14.02 -4.12
CA GLY A 246 15.43 14.79 -5.31
C GLY A 246 15.40 13.93 -6.57
N GLY A 247 14.25 13.31 -6.87
CA GLY A 247 14.15 12.18 -7.80
C GLY A 247 14.84 10.94 -7.23
N ILE A 248 16.11 10.78 -7.59
CA ILE A 248 17.05 9.80 -7.00
C ILE A 248 18.46 10.41 -6.78
N GLY A 249 18.58 11.74 -6.77
CA GLY A 249 19.87 12.44 -6.60
C GLY A 249 20.53 12.21 -5.25
N GLN A 250 19.77 11.81 -4.24
CA GLN A 250 20.28 11.29 -2.96
C GLN A 250 19.57 9.98 -2.63
N LEU A 251 20.35 8.94 -2.33
CA LEU A 251 19.86 7.63 -1.93
C LEU A 251 20.37 7.29 -0.53
N SER A 252 19.46 6.95 0.36
CA SER A 252 19.76 6.47 1.71
C SER A 252 19.17 5.07 1.94
N SER A 253 19.71 4.32 2.88
CA SER A 253 19.29 2.93 3.18
C SER A 253 18.85 2.77 4.61
N PHE A 254 17.74 2.06 4.83
CA PHE A 254 17.34 1.57 6.14
C PHE A 254 17.96 0.20 6.39
N GLN A 255 18.57 0.04 7.55
CA GLN A 255 19.27 -1.18 7.93
C GLN A 255 18.73 -1.68 9.27
N SER A 256 18.51 -2.99 9.36
CA SER A 256 18.33 -3.65 10.65
C SER A 256 19.67 -4.14 11.17
N LYS A 257 19.81 -4.09 12.50
CA LYS A 257 20.91 -4.69 13.27
C LYS A 257 20.43 -5.87 14.13
N ALA A 258 19.18 -6.30 13.99
CA ALA A 258 18.68 -7.47 14.68
C ALA A 258 19.33 -8.74 14.11
N GLU A 259 19.62 -9.70 14.99
CA GLU A 259 19.90 -11.07 14.58
C GLU A 259 18.56 -11.81 14.39
N PRO A 260 18.47 -12.81 13.50
CA PRO A 260 17.24 -13.58 13.34
C PRO A 260 16.97 -14.36 14.62
N MET A 261 15.74 -14.26 15.13
CA MET A 261 15.31 -14.90 16.39
C MET A 261 14.53 -16.20 16.16
N THR A 262 14.18 -16.50 14.91
CA THR A 262 13.52 -17.75 14.52
C THR A 262 13.84 -18.11 13.07
N ASP A 263 13.93 -19.41 12.77
CA ASP A 263 13.98 -19.95 11.41
C ASP A 263 12.57 -20.35 10.89
N ALA A 264 11.53 -20.20 11.72
CA ALA A 264 10.17 -20.55 11.36
C ALA A 264 9.59 -19.56 10.33
N PRO A 265 8.97 -20.02 9.23
CA PRO A 265 8.46 -19.15 8.18
C PRO A 265 7.22 -18.37 8.66
N VAL A 266 7.05 -17.17 8.11
CA VAL A 266 6.00 -16.22 8.53
C VAL A 266 4.97 -15.95 7.43
N ILE A 267 3.70 -15.89 7.80
CA ILE A 267 2.60 -15.41 6.95
C ILE A 267 2.20 -14.02 7.42
N VAL A 268 2.28 -13.03 6.53
CA VAL A 268 1.79 -11.67 6.79
C VAL A 268 0.37 -11.52 6.27
N LEU A 269 -0.57 -11.11 7.13
CA LEU A 269 -1.92 -10.74 6.72
C LEU A 269 -1.99 -9.26 6.38
N VAL A 270 -2.57 -8.93 5.23
CA VAL A 270 -2.63 -7.56 4.71
C VAL A 270 -3.99 -7.25 4.06
N ASP A 271 -4.34 -5.97 4.01
CA ASP A 271 -5.53 -5.43 3.35
C ASP A 271 -5.29 -4.02 2.81
N GLU A 272 -6.33 -3.38 2.27
CA GLU A 272 -6.28 -2.02 1.73
C GLU A 272 -5.95 -0.93 2.77
N GLY A 273 -6.01 -1.24 4.06
CA GLY A 273 -5.60 -0.37 5.16
C GLY A 273 -4.15 -0.57 5.59
N THR A 274 -3.48 -1.65 5.15
CA THR A 274 -2.03 -1.83 5.31
C THR A 274 -1.29 -0.77 4.48
N ALA A 275 -0.49 0.10 5.10
CA ALA A 275 0.18 1.22 4.40
C ALA A 275 1.61 1.52 4.90
N SER A 276 2.42 2.15 4.05
CA SER A 276 3.70 2.80 4.39
C SER A 276 4.71 1.85 5.07
N ALA A 277 5.07 2.06 6.34
CA ALA A 277 6.01 1.19 7.06
C ALA A 277 5.57 -0.29 7.07
N SER A 278 4.26 -0.56 7.10
CA SER A 278 3.69 -1.92 7.00
C SER A 278 3.90 -2.54 5.62
N GLU A 279 3.89 -1.72 4.56
CA GLU A 279 4.15 -2.16 3.19
C GLU A 279 5.65 -2.45 2.98
N LEU A 280 6.54 -1.70 3.64
CA LEU A 280 7.97 -1.99 3.67
C LEU A 280 8.27 -3.32 4.41
N PHE A 281 7.66 -3.54 5.58
CA PHE A 281 7.76 -4.83 6.28
C PHE A 281 7.28 -5.98 5.38
N SER A 282 6.09 -5.84 4.78
CA SER A 282 5.49 -6.86 3.93
C SER A 282 6.35 -7.15 2.69
N SER A 283 6.79 -6.11 1.97
CA SER A 283 7.70 -6.24 0.83
C SER A 283 9.01 -6.93 1.23
N GLY A 284 9.55 -6.61 2.40
CA GLY A 284 10.75 -7.26 2.91
C GLY A 284 10.58 -8.76 3.18
N ILE A 285 9.42 -9.21 3.68
CA ILE A 285 9.14 -10.65 3.85
C ILE A 285 9.09 -11.38 2.51
N ARG A 286 8.48 -10.77 1.48
CA ARG A 286 8.49 -11.29 0.09
C ARG A 286 9.92 -11.35 -0.46
N ASP A 287 10.58 -10.20 -0.53
CA ASP A 287 11.88 -10.01 -1.20
C ASP A 287 12.99 -10.85 -0.57
N LEU A 288 12.98 -10.99 0.76
CA LEU A 288 13.97 -11.76 1.53
C LEU A 288 13.56 -13.23 1.73
N LYS A 289 12.46 -13.67 1.09
CA LYS A 289 11.97 -15.06 1.09
C LYS A 289 11.73 -15.66 2.48
N ALA A 290 11.27 -14.83 3.42
CA ALA A 290 10.96 -15.25 4.79
C ALA A 290 9.54 -15.83 4.95
N GLY A 291 8.68 -15.66 3.93
CA GLY A 291 7.44 -16.39 3.82
C GLY A 291 6.38 -15.71 2.96
N LEU A 292 5.11 -15.90 3.33
CA LEU A 292 3.95 -15.51 2.53
C LEU A 292 3.34 -14.17 2.93
N ILE A 293 2.56 -13.64 2.00
CA ILE A 293 1.67 -12.50 2.20
C ILE A 293 0.29 -12.93 1.71
N VAL A 294 -0.74 -12.78 2.54
CA VAL A 294 -2.09 -13.30 2.30
C VAL A 294 -3.12 -12.21 2.60
N GLY A 295 -4.09 -12.03 1.71
CA GLY A 295 -5.20 -11.09 1.91
C GLY A 295 -5.43 -10.19 0.70
N GLY A 296 -5.75 -8.92 0.96
CA GLY A 296 -6.01 -7.91 -0.05
C GLY A 296 -4.73 -7.27 -0.60
N ARG A 297 -4.86 -6.44 -1.64
CA ARG A 297 -3.78 -5.55 -2.09
C ARG A 297 -3.68 -4.35 -1.14
N THR A 298 -2.46 -3.95 -0.80
CA THR A 298 -2.22 -2.87 0.17
C THR A 298 -2.43 -1.46 -0.40
N PHE A 299 -2.41 -0.45 0.47
CA PHE A 299 -2.84 0.93 0.19
C PHE A 299 -2.02 1.70 -0.87
N GLY A 300 -0.75 1.34 -1.07
CA GLY A 300 0.13 1.96 -2.05
C GLY A 300 0.75 3.29 -1.61
N LYS A 301 1.20 3.42 -0.36
CA LYS A 301 1.92 4.61 0.15
C LYS A 301 3.43 4.36 0.23
N GLY A 302 4.06 4.27 -0.95
CA GLY A 302 5.51 4.20 -1.11
C GLY A 302 6.24 5.54 -1.07
N VAL A 303 5.67 6.60 -0.48
CA VAL A 303 6.23 7.96 -0.49
C VAL A 303 6.20 8.64 0.88
N ALA A 304 7.11 9.60 1.08
CA ALA A 304 7.14 10.48 2.26
C ALA A 304 7.08 11.97 1.86
N GLN A 305 6.62 12.79 2.82
CA GLN A 305 6.42 14.21 2.65
C GLN A 305 7.36 15.02 3.54
N SER A 306 7.82 16.16 3.03
CA SER A 306 8.41 17.25 3.82
C SER A 306 7.37 18.35 3.99
N ILE A 307 7.41 19.06 5.13
CA ILE A 307 6.65 20.29 5.33
C ILE A 307 7.64 21.45 5.18
N PHE A 308 7.27 22.42 4.35
CA PHE A 308 7.92 23.71 4.20
C PHE A 308 7.02 24.76 4.83
N ASP A 309 7.53 25.52 5.78
CA ASP A 309 6.77 26.50 6.56
C ASP A 309 7.66 27.66 7.04
N GLN A 310 7.16 28.47 7.98
CA GLN A 310 7.89 29.59 8.55
C GLN A 310 9.15 29.21 9.35
N ASP A 311 9.27 27.95 9.80
CA ASP A 311 10.42 27.48 10.60
C ASP A 311 11.52 26.92 9.67
N THR A 312 11.15 26.38 8.50
CA THR A 312 12.11 25.95 7.46
C THR A 312 12.52 27.09 6.53
N ASP A 313 11.55 27.90 6.08
CA ASP A 313 11.68 28.90 5.00
C ASP A 313 10.98 30.23 5.38
N PRO A 314 11.48 30.95 6.41
CA PRO A 314 10.85 32.16 6.97
C PRO A 314 10.73 33.37 6.02
N GLU A 315 11.34 33.29 4.83
CA GLU A 315 11.21 34.32 3.78
C GLU A 315 10.00 34.07 2.85
N LEU A 316 9.49 32.82 2.80
CA LEU A 316 8.40 32.39 1.90
C LEU A 316 7.06 32.22 2.62
N PHE A 317 7.07 31.86 3.91
CA PHE A 317 5.88 31.50 4.67
C PHE A 317 5.63 32.43 5.86
N ASN A 318 4.34 32.65 6.18
CA ASN A 318 3.88 33.46 7.28
C ASN A 318 2.65 32.82 7.96
N GLY A 319 2.93 31.73 8.68
CA GLY A 319 1.95 30.88 9.35
C GLY A 319 1.26 29.86 8.44
N ASP A 320 1.30 30.04 7.11
CA ASP A 320 0.96 29.03 6.11
C ASP A 320 2.09 28.01 5.92
N ALA A 321 1.79 26.91 5.23
CA ALA A 321 2.75 25.85 4.95
C ALA A 321 2.44 25.12 3.64
N MET A 322 3.46 24.54 3.01
CA MET A 322 3.33 23.63 1.89
C MET A 322 3.94 22.29 2.24
N LYS A 323 3.11 21.24 2.27
CA LYS A 323 3.55 19.85 2.45
C LYS A 323 3.72 19.23 1.07
N ILE A 324 4.93 18.76 0.75
CA ILE A 324 5.30 18.27 -0.59
C ILE A 324 5.76 16.83 -0.47
N THR A 325 5.40 15.97 -1.42
CA THR A 325 6.01 14.64 -1.55
C THR A 325 7.42 14.77 -2.11
N THR A 326 8.41 14.61 -1.23
CA THR A 326 9.84 14.85 -1.52
C THR A 326 10.69 13.58 -1.60
N ALA A 327 10.10 12.43 -1.27
CA ALA A 327 10.84 11.19 -1.14
C ALA A 327 10.02 9.94 -1.54
N ARG A 328 10.70 8.93 -2.09
CA ARG A 328 10.14 7.63 -2.45
C ARG A 328 10.88 6.49 -1.74
N PHE A 329 10.10 5.61 -1.13
CA PHE A 329 10.58 4.38 -0.50
C PHE A 329 10.72 3.25 -1.54
N TYR A 330 11.75 2.44 -1.37
CA TYR A 330 11.92 1.18 -2.09
C TYR A 330 12.22 0.04 -1.10
N SER A 331 11.75 -1.16 -1.40
CA SER A 331 12.03 -2.39 -0.66
C SER A 331 13.49 -2.83 -0.81
N SER A 332 13.92 -3.87 -0.10
CA SER A 332 15.26 -4.46 -0.27
C SER A 332 15.50 -4.99 -1.69
N GLY A 333 14.46 -5.46 -2.39
CA GLY A 333 14.53 -5.82 -3.81
C GLY A 333 14.48 -4.64 -4.79
N GLY A 334 14.44 -3.39 -4.30
CA GLY A 334 14.43 -2.20 -5.15
C GLY A 334 13.06 -1.81 -5.72
N SER A 335 11.98 -2.53 -5.39
CA SER A 335 10.62 -2.22 -5.80
C SER A 335 10.00 -1.09 -4.95
N THR A 336 9.19 -0.20 -5.53
CA THR A 336 8.36 0.73 -4.74
C THR A 336 6.91 0.25 -4.65
N THR A 337 6.25 0.55 -3.54
CA THR A 337 4.81 0.33 -3.37
C THR A 337 3.97 1.54 -3.75
N ASP A 338 4.60 2.66 -4.17
CA ASP A 338 3.92 3.89 -4.56
C ASP A 338 2.86 3.65 -5.64
N THR A 339 1.62 4.05 -5.36
CA THR A 339 0.37 3.76 -6.11
C THR A 339 -0.04 2.28 -6.18
N ILE A 340 0.88 1.37 -6.47
CA ILE A 340 0.59 -0.03 -6.81
C ILE A 340 0.26 -0.93 -5.62
N GLY A 341 0.80 -0.61 -4.44
CA GLY A 341 0.74 -1.47 -3.25
C GLY A 341 1.59 -2.74 -3.36
N VAL A 342 1.65 -3.48 -2.27
CA VAL A 342 2.14 -4.86 -2.22
C VAL A 342 1.03 -5.76 -2.74
N ILE A 343 1.34 -6.52 -3.79
CA ILE A 343 0.47 -7.59 -4.27
C ILE A 343 0.77 -8.83 -3.41
N PRO A 344 -0.22 -9.38 -2.67
CA PRO A 344 -0.01 -10.55 -1.83
C PRO A 344 0.27 -11.79 -2.69
N HIS A 345 1.04 -12.73 -2.15
CA HIS A 345 1.30 -14.04 -2.78
C HIS A 345 -0.01 -14.81 -3.02
N LEU A 346 -0.97 -14.70 -2.09
CA LEU A 346 -2.31 -15.25 -2.20
C LEU A 346 -3.35 -14.13 -2.05
N LEU A 347 -3.85 -13.64 -3.18
CA LEU A 347 -4.88 -12.61 -3.24
C LEU A 347 -6.26 -13.21 -2.92
N VAL A 348 -6.76 -12.96 -1.72
CA VAL A 348 -8.04 -13.45 -1.15
C VAL A 348 -8.78 -12.30 -0.44
N SER A 349 -10.05 -12.47 -0.08
CA SER A 349 -10.74 -11.47 0.74
C SER A 349 -10.05 -11.29 2.10
N PRO A 350 -9.83 -10.04 2.58
CA PRO A 350 -9.35 -9.77 3.93
C PRO A 350 -10.16 -10.48 5.04
N ASP A 351 -11.45 -10.74 4.81
CA ASP A 351 -12.35 -11.43 5.75
C ASP A 351 -11.94 -12.88 6.04
N VAL A 352 -11.40 -13.58 5.03
CA VAL A 352 -10.98 -14.98 5.14
C VAL A 352 -9.46 -15.15 5.24
N ALA A 353 -8.68 -14.07 5.09
CA ALA A 353 -7.22 -14.11 5.04
C ALA A 353 -6.60 -14.80 6.26
N ARG A 354 -7.15 -14.58 7.46
CA ARG A 354 -6.71 -15.25 8.69
C ARG A 354 -6.95 -16.76 8.65
N GLN A 355 -8.10 -17.20 8.17
CA GLN A 355 -8.46 -18.61 8.03
C GLN A 355 -7.57 -19.29 6.98
N VAL A 356 -7.30 -18.62 5.86
CA VAL A 356 -6.35 -19.11 4.83
C VAL A 356 -4.95 -19.27 5.42
N ALA A 357 -4.47 -18.31 6.21
CA ALA A 357 -3.17 -18.42 6.88
C ALA A 357 -3.14 -19.55 7.91
N LEU A 358 -4.20 -19.72 8.72
CA LEU A 358 -4.30 -20.85 9.67
C LEU A 358 -4.28 -22.20 8.95
N LEU A 359 -5.03 -22.36 7.85
CA LEU A 359 -4.98 -23.57 7.04
C LEU A 359 -3.57 -23.90 6.55
N LEU A 360 -2.83 -22.91 6.06
CA LEU A 360 -1.44 -23.06 5.56
C LEU A 360 -0.39 -23.27 6.66
N SER A 361 -0.77 -23.12 7.93
CA SER A 361 0.13 -23.16 9.08
C SER A 361 0.23 -24.53 9.76
N GLU A 362 -0.24 -25.62 9.14
CA GLU A 362 0.02 -26.94 9.73
C GLU A 362 1.52 -27.22 9.80
N SER A 363 1.94 -27.91 10.87
CA SER A 363 3.20 -28.63 10.90
C SER A 363 3.28 -29.64 9.75
N GLN A 364 4.50 -29.94 9.29
CA GLN A 364 4.71 -30.94 8.25
C GLN A 364 4.26 -32.33 8.77
N PRO A 365 3.43 -33.09 8.02
CA PRO A 365 2.99 -34.41 8.46
C PRO A 365 4.16 -35.41 8.52
N GLU A 366 4.26 -36.17 9.61
CA GLU A 366 5.26 -37.22 9.78
C GLU A 366 4.78 -38.58 9.25
N GLY A 367 5.63 -39.26 8.47
CA GLY A 367 5.39 -40.62 7.98
C GLY A 367 4.36 -40.70 6.84
N ASN A 368 3.07 -40.50 7.15
CA ASN A 368 1.97 -40.63 6.19
C ASN A 368 1.39 -39.25 5.86
N PHE A 369 1.45 -38.85 4.60
CA PHE A 369 0.98 -37.53 4.14
C PHE A 369 -0.47 -37.56 3.63
N SER A 370 -1.12 -38.72 3.61
CA SER A 370 -2.50 -38.87 3.12
C SER A 370 -3.46 -38.02 3.94
N GLY A 371 -4.26 -37.18 3.27
CA GLY A 371 -5.15 -36.22 3.93
C GLY A 371 -4.57 -34.80 4.06
N TYR A 372 -3.32 -34.58 3.64
CA TYR A 372 -2.69 -33.27 3.58
C TYR A 372 -2.46 -32.79 2.14
N LEU A 373 -2.41 -31.47 1.98
CA LEU A 373 -1.86 -30.81 0.80
C LEU A 373 -0.57 -30.06 1.21
N ARG A 374 0.35 -29.92 0.26
CA ARG A 374 1.51 -29.02 0.36
C ARG A 374 1.43 -27.98 -0.75
N LEU A 375 1.58 -26.71 -0.41
CA LEU A 375 1.74 -25.61 -1.36
C LEU A 375 3.19 -25.14 -1.31
N ASP A 376 3.89 -25.21 -2.43
CA ASP A 376 5.20 -24.59 -2.59
C ASP A 376 5.04 -23.22 -3.26
N LEU A 377 5.21 -22.16 -2.45
CA LEU A 377 5.14 -20.75 -2.83
C LEU A 377 5.90 -19.93 -1.77
N ASN A 378 7.04 -19.34 -2.16
CA ASN A 378 7.98 -18.65 -1.26
C ASN A 378 8.28 -19.41 0.06
N GLY A 379 8.43 -20.73 -0.03
CA GLY A 379 8.44 -21.66 1.10
C GLY A 379 7.52 -22.86 0.84
N SER A 380 7.50 -23.84 1.76
CA SER A 380 6.58 -24.99 1.71
C SER A 380 5.59 -24.91 2.87
N TRP A 381 4.31 -24.91 2.52
CA TRP A 381 3.18 -24.71 3.44
C TRP A 381 2.30 -25.95 3.42
N TYR A 382 1.74 -26.33 4.57
CA TYR A 382 0.98 -27.57 4.70
C TYR A 382 -0.42 -27.26 5.20
N LEU A 383 -1.42 -27.98 4.69
CA LEU A 383 -2.79 -27.89 5.17
C LEU A 383 -3.46 -29.26 5.27
N SER A 384 -4.22 -29.46 6.35
CA SER A 384 -5.08 -30.63 6.54
C SER A 384 -6.36 -30.44 5.73
N ILE A 385 -6.69 -31.42 4.87
CA ILE A 385 -7.91 -31.39 4.07
C ILE A 385 -9.15 -31.47 4.97
N GLU A 386 -9.07 -32.16 6.11
CA GLU A 386 -10.17 -32.24 7.09
C GLU A 386 -10.52 -30.85 7.64
N LYS A 387 -9.55 -30.12 8.19
CA LYS A 387 -9.72 -28.73 8.66
C LYS A 387 -10.15 -27.76 7.54
N ALA A 388 -9.63 -27.95 6.33
CA ALA A 388 -9.99 -27.14 5.17
C ALA A 388 -11.47 -27.29 4.79
N LEU A 389 -12.07 -28.48 5.00
CA LEU A 389 -13.49 -28.72 4.75
C LEU A 389 -14.42 -28.16 5.84
N GLU A 390 -13.90 -27.86 7.03
CA GLU A 390 -14.64 -27.10 8.07
C GLU A 390 -14.75 -25.61 7.73
N THR A 391 -13.86 -25.10 6.87
CA THR A 391 -13.80 -23.69 6.44
C THR A 391 -13.89 -23.56 4.91
N PRO A 392 -14.97 -24.05 4.27
CA PRO A 392 -15.04 -24.25 2.82
C PRO A 392 -14.90 -22.96 2.00
N GLU A 393 -15.26 -21.80 2.54
CA GLU A 393 -15.03 -20.50 1.89
C GLU A 393 -13.53 -20.14 1.84
N ALA A 394 -12.82 -20.28 2.97
CA ALA A 394 -11.39 -20.04 3.03
C ALA A 394 -10.63 -21.02 2.13
N PHE A 395 -11.02 -22.30 2.11
CA PHE A 395 -10.42 -23.30 1.24
C PHE A 395 -10.71 -23.04 -0.25
N SER A 396 -11.94 -22.65 -0.59
CA SER A 396 -12.31 -22.20 -1.94
C SER A 396 -11.47 -21.01 -2.40
N GLN A 397 -11.29 -19.99 -1.55
CA GLN A 397 -10.50 -18.81 -1.88
C GLN A 397 -9.01 -19.12 -1.97
N LEU A 398 -8.47 -19.97 -1.09
CA LEU A 398 -7.09 -20.46 -1.17
C LEU A 398 -6.83 -21.16 -2.51
N LEU A 399 -7.61 -22.19 -2.87
CA LEU A 399 -7.44 -22.92 -4.13
C LEU A 399 -7.56 -22.00 -5.36
N THR A 400 -8.43 -20.99 -5.28
CA THR A 400 -8.64 -19.98 -6.32
C THR A 400 -7.50 -18.94 -6.42
N ALA A 401 -6.74 -18.74 -5.34
CA ALA A 401 -5.69 -17.73 -5.24
C ALA A 401 -4.27 -18.26 -5.53
N ILE A 402 -4.08 -19.58 -5.61
CA ILE A 402 -2.81 -20.22 -5.99
C ILE A 402 -2.44 -19.75 -7.42
N PRO A 403 -1.31 -19.05 -7.62
CA PRO A 403 -0.89 -18.59 -8.94
C PRO A 403 -0.32 -19.76 -9.77
N PRO A 404 -0.29 -19.66 -11.11
CA PRO A 404 0.26 -20.72 -11.98
C PRO A 404 1.74 -21.05 -11.73
N THR A 405 2.51 -20.15 -11.09
CA THR A 405 3.92 -20.39 -10.74
C THR A 405 4.11 -21.20 -9.46
N ALA A 406 3.06 -21.35 -8.64
CA ALA A 406 3.10 -22.16 -7.42
C ALA A 406 2.82 -23.64 -7.72
N SER A 407 3.42 -24.53 -6.93
CA SER A 407 3.16 -25.98 -7.05
C SER A 407 2.30 -26.49 -5.89
N LEU A 408 1.12 -27.02 -6.20
CA LEU A 408 0.25 -27.70 -5.22
C LEU A 408 0.46 -29.22 -5.32
N TRP A 409 0.55 -29.87 -4.16
CA TRP A 409 0.79 -31.31 -4.04
C TRP A 409 -0.21 -31.96 -3.10
N MET A 410 -0.71 -33.14 -3.47
CA MET A 410 -1.50 -34.01 -2.59
C MET A 410 -0.60 -35.07 -1.96
N GLY A 411 -0.74 -35.25 -0.65
CA GLY A 411 -0.01 -36.25 0.09
C GLY A 411 -0.59 -37.66 -0.11
N ALA A 412 0.32 -38.62 -0.26
CA ALA A 412 0.05 -40.04 -0.29
C ALA A 412 0.75 -40.74 0.90
N ALA A 413 0.68 -42.07 0.96
CA ALA A 413 1.19 -42.88 2.07
C ALA A 413 2.65 -42.61 2.47
N SER A 414 3.51 -42.18 1.53
CA SER A 414 4.91 -41.82 1.79
C SER A 414 5.51 -40.91 0.70
N SER A 415 4.69 -40.14 -0.03
CA SER A 415 5.13 -39.32 -1.17
C SER A 415 4.15 -38.19 -1.45
N TRP A 416 4.59 -37.21 -2.24
CA TRP A 416 3.77 -36.10 -2.72
C TRP A 416 3.50 -36.28 -4.22
N VAL A 417 2.27 -35.98 -4.67
CA VAL A 417 1.86 -36.04 -6.08
C VAL A 417 1.36 -34.65 -6.47
N GLN A 418 1.93 -34.05 -7.52
CA GLN A 418 1.50 -32.73 -7.99
C GLN A 418 0.07 -32.77 -8.51
N VAL A 419 -0.72 -31.74 -8.19
CA VAL A 419 -2.15 -31.66 -8.48
C VAL A 419 -2.55 -30.22 -8.83
N GLU A 420 -3.52 -30.08 -9.74
CA GLU A 420 -4.12 -28.78 -10.03
C GLU A 420 -5.14 -28.38 -8.95
N PRO A 421 -5.22 -27.09 -8.54
CA PRO A 421 -6.20 -26.62 -7.56
C PRO A 421 -7.65 -26.95 -7.93
N HIS A 422 -7.99 -26.88 -9.22
CA HIS A 422 -9.32 -27.27 -9.72
C HIS A 422 -9.64 -28.75 -9.48
N SER A 423 -8.65 -29.64 -9.63
CA SER A 423 -8.81 -31.08 -9.42
C SER A 423 -9.10 -31.38 -7.94
N ILE A 424 -8.44 -30.68 -7.03
CA ILE A 424 -8.72 -30.77 -5.59
C ILE A 424 -10.13 -30.25 -5.27
N ALA A 425 -10.49 -29.07 -5.77
CA ALA A 425 -11.83 -28.52 -5.54
C ALA A 425 -12.94 -29.47 -6.04
N SER A 426 -12.76 -30.04 -7.24
CA SER A 426 -13.71 -31.02 -7.80
C SER A 426 -13.74 -32.34 -7.01
N ALA A 427 -12.61 -32.81 -6.49
CA ALA A 427 -12.55 -34.06 -5.72
C ALA A 427 -13.31 -33.95 -4.39
N TYR A 428 -13.28 -32.77 -3.76
CA TYR A 428 -13.89 -32.52 -2.45
C TYR A 428 -15.19 -31.69 -2.51
N SER A 429 -15.74 -31.43 -3.71
CA SER A 429 -16.96 -30.62 -3.92
C SER A 429 -16.90 -29.20 -3.33
N VAL A 430 -15.69 -28.61 -3.31
CA VAL A 430 -15.45 -27.22 -2.88
C VAL A 430 -15.72 -26.29 -4.07
N PRO A 431 -16.36 -25.13 -3.87
CA PRO A 431 -16.47 -24.13 -4.93
C PRO A 431 -15.09 -23.72 -5.48
N PHE A 432 -15.00 -23.47 -6.78
CA PHE A 432 -13.77 -23.03 -7.43
C PHE A 432 -14.10 -22.03 -8.53
N GLN A 433 -13.48 -20.85 -8.44
CA GLN A 433 -13.61 -19.82 -9.46
C GLN A 433 -12.32 -19.76 -10.25
N SER A 434 -12.30 -20.31 -11.47
CA SER A 434 -11.14 -20.17 -12.34
C SER A 434 -10.86 -18.68 -12.60
N ARG A 435 -9.62 -18.26 -12.34
CA ARG A 435 -9.09 -16.95 -12.78
C ARG A 435 -8.50 -17.02 -14.20
N SER A 436 -8.53 -18.18 -14.85
CA SER A 436 -8.05 -18.39 -16.23
C SER A 436 -9.17 -18.20 -17.27
N PHE A 437 -8.78 -17.97 -18.52
CA PHE A 437 -9.70 -17.71 -19.64
C PHE A 437 -9.84 -18.92 -20.57
N THR A 438 -10.94 -18.98 -21.31
CA THR A 438 -11.31 -20.15 -22.14
C THR A 438 -10.54 -20.27 -23.47
N ASP A 439 -9.83 -19.23 -23.88
CA ASP A 439 -9.22 -19.06 -25.21
C ASP A 439 -7.71 -18.77 -25.17
N VAL A 440 -7.07 -18.83 -24.00
CA VAL A 440 -5.63 -18.53 -23.85
C VAL A 440 -4.72 -19.73 -24.06
N SER A 441 -5.23 -20.97 -24.01
CA SER A 441 -4.41 -22.19 -24.06
C SER A 441 -3.65 -22.42 -25.38
N SER A 442 -3.94 -21.64 -26.42
CA SER A 442 -3.21 -21.63 -27.70
C SER A 442 -2.32 -20.40 -27.90
N SER A 443 -2.32 -19.45 -26.97
CA SER A 443 -1.41 -18.31 -26.98
C SER A 443 -0.01 -18.78 -26.56
N PRO A 444 1.08 -18.32 -27.20
CA PRO A 444 2.43 -18.55 -26.70
C PRO A 444 2.68 -17.84 -25.35
N TYR A 445 1.84 -16.86 -24.99
CA TYR A 445 1.94 -16.04 -23.79
C TYR A 445 0.89 -16.44 -22.72
N ALA A 446 0.38 -17.68 -22.78
CA ALA A 446 -0.68 -18.18 -21.92
C ALA A 446 -0.37 -18.05 -20.42
N ASP A 447 0.90 -18.26 -20.02
CA ASP A 447 1.32 -18.24 -18.62
C ASP A 447 1.34 -16.81 -18.06
N ALA A 448 1.87 -15.84 -18.81
CA ALA A 448 1.83 -14.43 -18.46
C ALA A 448 0.39 -13.90 -18.31
N ILE A 449 -0.50 -14.24 -19.26
CA ILE A 449 -1.92 -13.87 -19.20
C ILE A 449 -2.58 -14.46 -17.94
N GLN A 450 -2.32 -15.74 -17.63
CA GLN A 450 -2.87 -16.41 -16.46
C GLN A 450 -2.32 -15.88 -15.14
N ARG A 451 -1.02 -15.56 -15.08
CA ARG A 451 -0.39 -14.93 -13.90
C ARG A 451 -1.00 -13.56 -13.61
N LEU A 452 -1.11 -12.70 -14.61
CA LEU A 452 -1.76 -11.39 -14.45
C LEU A 452 -3.24 -11.51 -14.08
N ALA A 453 -3.95 -12.51 -14.59
CA ALA A 453 -5.35 -12.75 -14.25
C ALA A 453 -5.52 -13.30 -12.82
N ALA A 454 -4.59 -14.13 -12.35
CA ALA A 454 -4.57 -14.63 -10.97
C ALA A 454 -4.50 -13.49 -9.94
N TYR A 455 -3.81 -12.38 -10.26
CA TYR A 455 -3.73 -11.17 -9.44
C TYR A 455 -4.74 -10.07 -9.81
N GLY A 456 -5.71 -10.36 -10.69
CA GLY A 456 -6.75 -9.42 -11.10
C GLY A 456 -6.24 -8.19 -11.87
N ILE A 457 -5.06 -8.28 -12.49
CA ILE A 457 -4.42 -7.18 -13.24
C ILE A 457 -5.01 -7.09 -14.65
N VAL A 458 -5.23 -8.22 -15.31
CA VAL A 458 -5.90 -8.28 -16.62
C VAL A 458 -7.30 -8.87 -16.52
N LEU A 459 -8.21 -8.35 -17.34
CA LEU A 459 -9.60 -8.80 -17.44
C LEU A 459 -9.91 -9.28 -18.88
N GLY A 460 -10.82 -10.25 -18.96
CA GLY A 460 -11.41 -10.72 -20.20
C GLY A 460 -12.62 -9.89 -20.65
N ASP A 461 -13.38 -10.41 -21.60
CA ASP A 461 -14.54 -9.78 -22.22
C ASP A 461 -15.83 -9.79 -21.38
N GLY A 462 -15.76 -10.28 -20.14
CA GLY A 462 -16.90 -10.51 -19.25
C GLY A 462 -17.74 -11.75 -19.57
N LYS A 463 -17.37 -12.55 -20.57
CA LYS A 463 -18.02 -13.83 -20.95
C LYS A 463 -17.11 -15.04 -20.80
N GLY A 464 -15.85 -14.82 -20.41
CA GLY A 464 -14.87 -15.88 -20.14
C GLY A 464 -13.73 -15.98 -21.15
N SER A 465 -13.59 -15.02 -22.08
CA SER A 465 -12.53 -15.00 -23.09
C SER A 465 -11.59 -13.80 -22.88
N TYR A 466 -10.30 -14.00 -23.12
CA TYR A 466 -9.27 -12.95 -23.07
C TYR A 466 -9.13 -12.22 -24.41
N LEU A 467 -9.35 -12.91 -25.54
CA LEU A 467 -9.08 -12.45 -26.90
C LEU A 467 -7.58 -12.10 -27.13
N PRO A 468 -6.66 -13.09 -27.06
CA PRO A 468 -5.20 -12.86 -27.09
C PRO A 468 -4.71 -12.01 -28.28
N ALA A 469 -5.08 -12.40 -29.50
CA ALA A 469 -4.65 -11.75 -30.74
C ALA A 469 -5.40 -10.45 -31.09
N ALA A 470 -6.31 -9.95 -30.24
CA ALA A 470 -7.00 -8.69 -30.51
C ALA A 470 -6.11 -7.49 -30.15
N THR A 471 -6.13 -6.44 -30.98
CA THR A 471 -5.32 -5.23 -30.79
C THR A 471 -5.86 -4.32 -29.69
N LEU A 472 -4.98 -3.59 -29.00
CA LEU A 472 -5.37 -2.60 -28.00
C LEU A 472 -5.55 -1.18 -28.57
N THR A 473 -6.60 -0.49 -28.14
CA THR A 473 -6.71 0.97 -28.24
C THR A 473 -5.96 1.65 -27.09
N ARG A 474 -5.57 2.92 -27.28
CA ARG A 474 -4.92 3.73 -26.24
C ARG A 474 -5.76 3.83 -24.96
N ALA A 475 -7.09 3.94 -25.06
CA ALA A 475 -7.98 3.93 -23.91
C ALA A 475 -8.04 2.59 -23.18
N GLN A 476 -8.01 1.47 -23.90
CA GLN A 476 -7.99 0.13 -23.28
C GLN A 476 -6.68 -0.10 -22.53
N LEU A 477 -5.53 0.31 -23.08
CA LEU A 477 -4.26 0.21 -22.36
C LEU A 477 -4.26 1.08 -21.10
N ALA A 478 -4.69 2.35 -21.20
CA ALA A 478 -4.73 3.23 -20.03
C ALA A 478 -5.67 2.70 -18.93
N THR A 479 -6.79 2.06 -19.30
CA THR A 479 -7.70 1.38 -18.36
C THR A 479 -7.02 0.19 -17.68
N LEU A 480 -6.32 -0.65 -18.46
CA LEU A 480 -5.57 -1.80 -17.96
C LEU A 480 -4.46 -1.37 -16.99
N LEU A 481 -3.73 -0.30 -17.29
CA LEU A 481 -2.67 0.23 -16.41
C LEU A 481 -3.24 0.89 -15.15
N ALA A 482 -4.36 1.62 -15.24
CA ALA A 482 -5.02 2.19 -14.05
C ALA A 482 -5.46 1.11 -13.06
N GLN A 483 -5.95 -0.03 -13.57
CA GLN A 483 -6.27 -1.20 -12.77
C GLN A 483 -5.00 -1.90 -12.23
N ALA A 484 -3.98 -2.09 -13.07
CA ALA A 484 -2.71 -2.71 -12.66
C ALA A 484 -2.03 -1.96 -11.51
N LEU A 485 -2.09 -0.62 -11.54
CA LEU A 485 -1.44 0.30 -10.61
C LEU A 485 -2.35 0.78 -9.47
N ASN A 486 -3.56 0.22 -9.32
CA ASN A 486 -4.52 0.58 -8.26
C ASN A 486 -4.72 2.12 -8.12
N CYS A 487 -4.76 2.83 -9.25
CA CYS A 487 -4.67 4.29 -9.26
C CYS A 487 -5.83 4.95 -8.50
N THR A 488 -5.52 5.99 -7.72
CA THR A 488 -6.56 6.89 -7.21
C THR A 488 -7.23 7.60 -8.39
N ILE A 489 -8.56 7.60 -8.40
CA ILE A 489 -9.36 8.20 -9.47
C ILE A 489 -9.30 9.74 -9.36
N PRO A 490 -8.79 10.46 -10.38
CA PRO A 490 -8.74 11.91 -10.33
C PRO A 490 -10.13 12.53 -10.47
N THR A 491 -10.38 13.58 -9.68
CA THR A 491 -11.48 14.52 -9.86
C THR A 491 -11.05 15.71 -10.73
N GLY A 492 -12.03 16.52 -11.16
CA GLY A 492 -11.82 17.72 -11.96
C GLY A 492 -12.01 17.51 -13.47
N GLU A 493 -11.56 18.49 -14.25
CA GLU A 493 -11.60 18.44 -15.72
C GLU A 493 -10.56 17.46 -16.29
N SER A 494 -10.80 17.01 -17.54
CA SER A 494 -9.81 16.17 -18.22
C SER A 494 -8.67 17.00 -18.80
N LEU A 495 -7.45 16.45 -18.73
CA LEU A 495 -6.26 16.90 -19.44
C LEU A 495 -6.43 16.91 -20.97
N PHE A 496 -7.46 16.24 -21.53
CA PHE A 496 -7.62 16.04 -22.97
C PHE A 496 -9.02 16.43 -23.44
N SER A 497 -9.06 17.32 -24.43
CA SER A 497 -10.28 17.87 -25.05
C SER A 497 -11.17 16.84 -25.75
N ASP A 498 -10.64 15.65 -26.08
CA ASP A 498 -11.38 14.53 -26.67
C ASP A 498 -11.62 13.36 -25.69
N VAL A 499 -11.49 13.59 -24.39
CA VAL A 499 -11.79 12.62 -23.32
C VAL A 499 -12.77 13.24 -22.32
N SER A 500 -14.01 12.74 -22.27
CA SER A 500 -14.95 13.07 -21.20
C SER A 500 -14.71 12.19 -19.97
N MET A 501 -14.73 12.80 -18.78
CA MET A 501 -14.60 12.11 -17.49
C MET A 501 -15.77 11.16 -17.18
N ASP A 502 -16.92 11.33 -17.85
CA ASP A 502 -18.10 10.45 -17.73
C ASP A 502 -17.96 9.15 -18.55
N THR A 503 -16.93 9.04 -19.38
CA THR A 503 -16.65 7.81 -20.15
C THR A 503 -15.99 6.76 -19.26
N LYS A 504 -16.26 5.48 -19.56
CA LYS A 504 -15.70 4.31 -18.84
C LYS A 504 -14.16 4.28 -18.72
N TYR A 505 -13.46 5.04 -19.54
CA TYR A 505 -12.00 5.12 -19.60
C TYR A 505 -11.46 6.52 -19.23
N GLY A 506 -12.32 7.54 -19.10
CA GLY A 506 -11.88 8.93 -18.93
C GLY A 506 -11.04 9.11 -17.67
N GLN A 507 -11.57 8.65 -16.54
CA GLN A 507 -10.85 8.64 -15.26
C GLN A 507 -9.49 7.92 -15.34
N ALA A 508 -9.45 6.73 -15.96
CA ALA A 508 -8.23 5.94 -16.09
C ALA A 508 -7.16 6.61 -16.97
N ILE A 509 -7.56 7.18 -18.12
CA ILE A 509 -6.66 7.96 -18.99
C ILE A 509 -6.04 9.12 -18.21
N ASN A 510 -6.84 9.87 -17.45
CA ASN A 510 -6.34 11.02 -16.70
C ASN A 510 -5.45 10.59 -15.52
N ALA A 511 -5.75 9.47 -14.85
CA ALA A 511 -4.89 8.93 -13.79
C ALA A 511 -3.48 8.58 -14.31
N ILE A 512 -3.41 7.78 -15.38
CA ILE A 512 -2.15 7.31 -15.98
C ILE A 512 -1.39 8.47 -16.67
N ALA A 513 -2.09 9.48 -17.17
CA ALA A 513 -1.48 10.69 -17.71
C ALA A 513 -0.85 11.59 -16.62
N ARG A 514 -1.54 11.83 -15.49
CA ARG A 514 -0.97 12.57 -14.35
C ARG A 514 0.26 11.86 -13.75
N MET A 515 0.35 10.53 -13.87
CA MET A 515 1.54 9.75 -13.49
C MET A 515 2.70 9.80 -14.52
N GLY A 516 2.56 10.54 -15.62
CA GLY A 516 3.57 10.66 -16.69
C GLY A 516 3.73 9.42 -17.57
N LEU A 517 2.92 8.38 -17.36
CA LEU A 517 3.06 7.11 -18.08
C LEU A 517 2.53 7.18 -19.52
N VAL A 518 1.45 7.94 -19.76
CA VAL A 518 0.91 8.19 -21.11
C VAL A 518 0.81 9.68 -21.42
N GLU A 519 1.03 10.03 -22.68
CA GLU A 519 0.93 11.40 -23.18
C GLU A 519 -0.15 11.54 -24.27
N GLY A 520 -0.58 12.77 -24.51
CA GLY A 520 -1.45 13.14 -25.62
C GLY A 520 -0.72 13.13 -26.98
N THR A 521 -1.50 13.11 -28.06
CA THR A 521 -1.02 13.17 -29.46
C THR A 521 -0.75 14.60 -29.96
N GLY A 522 -0.57 15.55 -29.03
CA GLY A 522 -0.51 16.99 -29.30
C GLY A 522 -1.89 17.68 -29.36
N ASN A 523 -1.88 19.02 -29.41
CA ASN A 523 -3.08 19.88 -29.48
C ASN A 523 -4.15 19.58 -28.40
N GLY A 524 -3.74 19.14 -27.20
CA GLY A 524 -4.66 18.81 -26.11
C GLY A 524 -5.57 17.60 -26.41
N ARG A 525 -5.13 16.64 -27.22
CA ARG A 525 -5.92 15.44 -27.59
C ARG A 525 -5.22 14.13 -27.22
N PHE A 526 -5.96 13.19 -26.63
CA PHE A 526 -5.47 11.85 -26.30
C PHE A 526 -5.70 10.83 -27.42
N ARG A 527 -6.79 10.97 -28.19
CA ARG A 527 -7.30 9.97 -29.15
C ARG A 527 -7.52 8.59 -28.50
N PRO A 528 -8.61 8.41 -27.74
CA PRO A 528 -8.86 7.17 -26.99
C PRO A 528 -9.00 5.92 -27.88
N ASP A 529 -9.58 6.07 -29.07
CA ASP A 529 -9.91 4.96 -29.98
C ASP A 529 -8.77 4.58 -30.95
N ASP A 530 -7.70 5.38 -31.06
CA ASP A 530 -6.54 5.05 -31.90
C ASP A 530 -5.87 3.77 -31.35
N THR A 531 -5.54 2.83 -32.24
CA THR A 531 -4.79 1.61 -31.91
C THR A 531 -3.37 1.97 -31.48
N ILE A 532 -2.87 1.35 -30.42
CA ILE A 532 -1.51 1.62 -29.93
C ILE A 532 -0.47 0.74 -30.63
N THR A 533 0.66 1.35 -31.01
CA THR A 533 1.78 0.68 -31.68
C THR A 533 2.76 0.05 -30.69
N HIS A 534 3.61 -0.85 -31.17
CA HIS A 534 4.71 -1.44 -30.40
C HIS A 534 5.63 -0.37 -29.79
N GLU A 535 6.09 0.66 -30.54
CA GLU A 535 6.97 1.71 -29.98
C GLU A 535 6.30 2.51 -28.86
N GLN A 536 5.00 2.79 -28.98
CA GLN A 536 4.23 3.51 -27.97
C GLN A 536 4.05 2.66 -26.71
N TYR A 537 3.70 1.38 -26.87
CA TYR A 537 3.51 0.48 -25.75
C TYR A 537 4.83 0.21 -25.00
N ILE A 538 5.91 -0.11 -25.71
CA ILE A 538 7.26 -0.30 -25.12
C ILE A 538 7.70 0.97 -24.37
N THR A 539 7.40 2.17 -24.90
CA THR A 539 7.71 3.42 -24.20
C THR A 539 6.96 3.57 -22.88
N ILE A 540 5.66 3.24 -22.85
CA ILE A 540 4.86 3.29 -21.62
C ILE A 540 5.38 2.25 -20.61
N MET A 541 5.80 1.07 -21.07
CA MET A 541 6.38 0.02 -20.21
C MET A 541 7.75 0.39 -19.66
N GLY A 542 8.60 1.06 -20.43
CA GLY A 542 9.89 1.57 -19.93
C GLY A 542 9.73 2.67 -18.89
N ARG A 543 8.71 3.54 -19.05
CA ARG A 543 8.32 4.54 -18.02
C ARG A 543 7.76 3.87 -16.78
N LEU A 544 6.95 2.81 -16.94
CA LEU A 544 6.41 2.03 -15.84
C LEU A 544 7.53 1.36 -15.03
N ALA A 545 8.49 0.72 -15.71
CA ALA A 545 9.63 0.07 -15.06
C ALA A 545 10.47 1.08 -14.24
N GLN A 546 10.72 2.28 -14.79
CA GLN A 546 11.34 3.40 -14.05
C GLN A 546 10.52 3.83 -12.84
N ARG A 547 9.18 3.89 -12.94
CA ARG A 547 8.35 4.29 -11.78
C ARG A 547 8.39 3.23 -10.67
N LEU A 548 8.43 1.95 -11.04
CA LEU A 548 8.32 0.83 -10.11
C LEU A 548 9.64 0.38 -9.47
N SER A 549 10.79 0.62 -10.12
CA SER A 549 12.08 0.09 -9.66
C SER A 549 13.21 1.13 -9.58
N LEU A 550 13.93 1.06 -8.47
CA LEU A 550 15.19 1.78 -8.24
C LEU A 550 16.28 1.39 -9.24
N THR A 551 16.34 0.14 -9.71
CA THR A 551 17.37 -0.29 -10.69
C THR A 551 17.19 0.40 -12.04
N PHE A 552 15.94 0.55 -12.49
CA PHE A 552 15.61 1.28 -13.71
C PHE A 552 15.84 2.80 -13.58
N GLN A 553 15.60 3.38 -12.40
CA GLN A 553 15.96 4.78 -12.13
C GLN A 553 17.48 5.02 -12.22
N ILE A 554 18.28 4.15 -11.59
CA ILE A 554 19.74 4.22 -11.64
C ILE A 554 20.23 4.01 -13.09
N ALA A 555 19.68 3.02 -13.81
CA ALA A 555 20.02 2.77 -15.20
C ALA A 555 19.69 3.97 -16.11
N ARG A 556 18.55 4.65 -15.91
CA ARG A 556 18.18 5.89 -16.63
C ARG A 556 19.24 6.98 -16.47
N GLN A 557 19.80 7.16 -15.27
CA GLN A 557 20.88 8.14 -15.05
C GLN A 557 22.20 7.76 -15.74
N GLY A 558 22.46 6.46 -15.93
CA GLY A 558 23.63 5.95 -16.65
C GLY A 558 23.51 5.97 -18.18
N ALA A 559 22.32 6.23 -18.73
CA ALA A 559 22.09 6.19 -20.18
C ALA A 559 22.91 7.26 -20.93
N THR A 560 23.75 6.83 -21.88
CA THR A 560 24.58 7.74 -22.68
C THR A 560 24.02 7.96 -24.08
N SER A 561 24.46 9.04 -24.74
CA SER A 561 24.07 9.33 -26.13
C SER A 561 24.54 8.24 -27.10
N GLU A 562 25.68 7.60 -26.80
CA GLU A 562 26.23 6.47 -27.56
C GLU A 562 25.33 5.24 -27.44
N ALA A 563 24.97 4.84 -26.21
CA ALA A 563 24.09 3.69 -25.97
C ALA A 563 22.71 3.85 -26.65
N LEU A 564 22.14 5.05 -26.62
CA LEU A 564 20.88 5.38 -27.29
C LEU A 564 21.00 5.54 -28.82
N SER A 565 22.22 5.48 -29.36
CA SER A 565 22.51 5.55 -30.80
C SER A 565 22.83 4.19 -31.43
N GLU A 566 22.86 3.10 -30.65
CA GLU A 566 23.18 1.75 -31.14
C GLU A 566 22.29 1.33 -32.34
N PRO A 567 22.83 0.62 -33.36
CA PRO A 567 22.10 0.31 -34.59
C PRO A 567 20.78 -0.45 -34.38
N ALA A 568 20.68 -1.25 -33.30
CA ALA A 568 19.47 -1.99 -32.96
C ALA A 568 18.30 -1.07 -32.53
N LEU A 569 18.58 0.13 -32.01
CA LEU A 569 17.59 1.12 -31.58
C LEU A 569 17.19 2.10 -32.70
N GLN A 570 17.93 2.14 -33.81
CA GLN A 570 17.67 3.07 -34.92
C GLN A 570 16.30 2.93 -35.61
N PRO A 571 15.67 1.73 -35.71
CA PRO A 571 14.29 1.61 -36.20
C PRO A 571 13.27 2.39 -35.36
N PHE A 572 13.54 2.58 -34.07
CA PHE A 572 12.66 3.26 -33.13
C PHE A 572 12.86 4.78 -33.15
N SER A 573 11.78 5.52 -32.93
CA SER A 573 11.77 6.98 -32.85
C SER A 573 12.62 7.48 -31.67
N ASP A 574 13.34 8.60 -31.82
CA ASP A 574 14.25 9.15 -30.79
C ASP A 574 13.62 9.24 -29.37
N TRP A 575 12.35 9.64 -29.27
CA TRP A 575 11.60 9.77 -28.02
C TRP A 575 11.32 8.44 -27.30
N SER A 576 11.41 7.32 -28.00
CA SER A 576 11.17 5.96 -27.48
C SER A 576 12.45 5.22 -27.10
N ARG A 577 13.60 5.55 -27.72
CA ARG A 577 14.85 4.75 -27.61
C ARG A 577 15.34 4.54 -26.19
N LEU A 578 15.19 5.53 -25.29
CA LEU A 578 15.53 5.37 -23.87
C LEU A 578 14.71 4.25 -23.21
N SER A 579 13.41 4.15 -23.51
CA SER A 579 12.55 3.13 -22.93
C SER A 579 12.78 1.74 -23.54
N VAL A 580 13.12 1.69 -24.84
CA VAL A 580 13.56 0.45 -25.51
C VAL A 580 14.86 -0.05 -24.87
N TRP A 581 15.90 0.81 -24.80
CA TRP A 581 17.18 0.50 -24.18
C TRP A 581 17.06 0.04 -22.73
N LEU A 582 16.20 0.70 -21.94
CA LEU A 582 15.94 0.29 -20.55
C LEU A 582 15.38 -1.14 -20.45
N LEU A 583 14.53 -1.55 -21.40
CA LEU A 583 13.86 -2.85 -21.40
C LEU A 583 14.65 -3.95 -22.14
N THR A 584 15.73 -3.64 -22.85
CA THR A 584 16.54 -4.63 -23.58
C THR A 584 18.01 -4.71 -23.17
N GLU A 585 18.65 -3.56 -22.90
CA GLU A 585 20.11 -3.48 -22.70
C GLU A 585 20.53 -3.11 -21.28
N SER A 586 19.67 -2.45 -20.50
CA SER A 586 20.10 -1.78 -19.27
C SER A 586 20.08 -2.65 -18.01
N GLN A 587 19.36 -3.77 -18.02
CA GLN A 587 19.36 -4.75 -16.91
C GLN A 587 20.27 -5.91 -17.31
N LEU A 588 21.11 -6.36 -16.39
CA LEU A 588 22.12 -7.39 -16.64
C LEU A 588 21.89 -8.61 -15.75
N ASP A 589 22.26 -9.79 -16.23
CA ASP A 589 22.30 -11.02 -15.44
C ASP A 589 23.61 -11.18 -14.64
N ASP A 590 23.73 -12.27 -13.88
CA ASP A 590 24.93 -12.62 -13.09
C ASP A 590 26.21 -12.80 -13.92
N SER A 591 26.12 -12.75 -15.26
CA SER A 591 27.24 -12.85 -16.21
C SER A 591 27.53 -11.54 -16.95
N ASP A 592 26.96 -10.42 -16.49
CA ASP A 592 26.98 -9.09 -17.14
C ASP A 592 26.33 -9.08 -18.54
N ALA A 593 25.45 -10.04 -18.86
CA ALA A 593 24.75 -10.10 -20.14
C ALA A 593 23.39 -9.38 -20.09
N PRO A 594 22.99 -8.64 -21.15
CA PRO A 594 21.69 -7.98 -21.21
C PRO A 594 20.48 -8.90 -21.07
N ILE A 595 19.52 -8.49 -20.24
CA ILE A 595 18.21 -9.11 -20.08
C ILE A 595 17.18 -8.30 -20.86
N SER A 596 16.64 -8.89 -21.93
CA SER A 596 15.45 -8.36 -22.60
C SER A 596 14.17 -8.78 -21.90
N LEU A 597 13.30 -7.80 -21.63
CA LEU A 597 11.94 -8.02 -21.12
C LEU A 597 10.88 -8.06 -22.24
N LEU A 598 11.28 -7.88 -23.51
CA LEU A 598 10.36 -7.86 -24.64
C LEU A 598 9.92 -9.27 -25.06
N TRP A 599 8.68 -9.39 -25.56
CA TRP A 599 8.02 -10.64 -25.96
C TRP A 599 8.64 -11.37 -27.17
N SER A 600 9.69 -10.78 -27.76
CA SER A 600 10.49 -11.31 -28.87
C SER A 600 11.81 -10.54 -28.99
N ASP A 601 12.75 -11.07 -29.79
CA ASP A 601 14.01 -10.38 -30.10
C ASP A 601 13.76 -8.97 -30.65
N LEU A 602 14.48 -7.97 -30.15
CA LEU A 602 14.31 -6.56 -30.55
C LEU A 602 14.34 -6.35 -32.08
N SER A 603 15.15 -7.13 -32.80
CA SER A 603 15.27 -7.07 -34.27
C SER A 603 14.04 -7.58 -35.05
N ALA A 604 13.12 -8.28 -34.38
CA ALA A 604 11.88 -8.81 -34.95
C ALA A 604 10.67 -7.90 -34.70
N ILE A 605 10.79 -6.91 -33.81
CA ILE A 605 9.72 -5.98 -33.46
C ILE A 605 9.65 -4.86 -34.51
N ASP A 606 8.50 -4.68 -35.13
CA ASP A 606 8.20 -3.52 -35.98
C ASP A 606 7.63 -2.39 -35.10
N PRO A 607 8.36 -1.27 -34.91
CA PRO A 607 7.91 -0.13 -34.09
C PRO A 607 6.49 0.36 -34.41
N THR A 608 6.07 0.23 -35.68
CA THR A 608 4.80 0.75 -36.20
C THR A 608 3.63 -0.23 -36.15
N SER A 609 3.90 -1.51 -35.86
CA SER A 609 2.86 -2.53 -35.81
C SER A 609 1.94 -2.37 -34.59
N PRO A 610 0.63 -2.68 -34.71
CA PRO A 610 -0.29 -2.69 -33.57
C PRO A 610 0.09 -3.71 -32.50
N VAL A 611 0.04 -3.33 -31.22
CA VAL A 611 0.19 -4.30 -30.13
C VAL A 611 -1.09 -5.13 -29.96
N THR A 612 -0.93 -6.43 -29.79
CA THR A 612 -1.97 -7.37 -29.38
C THR A 612 -2.13 -7.43 -27.87
N ARG A 613 -3.25 -7.98 -27.39
CA ARG A 613 -3.51 -8.18 -25.96
C ARG A 613 -2.60 -9.21 -25.31
N GLU A 614 -2.03 -10.13 -26.09
CA GLU A 614 -1.10 -11.14 -25.60
C GLU A 614 0.33 -10.60 -25.47
N GLU A 615 0.86 -9.88 -26.46
CA GLU A 615 2.13 -9.13 -26.34
C GLU A 615 2.09 -8.12 -25.18
N ALA A 616 0.92 -7.47 -24.99
CA ALA A 616 0.71 -6.52 -23.91
C ALA A 616 0.45 -7.14 -22.53
N ALA A 617 0.12 -8.44 -22.48
CA ALA A 617 0.15 -9.19 -21.22
C ALA A 617 1.58 -9.61 -20.90
N ASP A 618 2.31 -10.12 -21.89
CA ASP A 618 3.66 -10.65 -21.74
C ASP A 618 4.65 -9.60 -21.19
N LEU A 619 4.81 -8.46 -21.88
CA LEU A 619 5.72 -7.41 -21.42
C LEU A 619 5.28 -6.77 -20.10
N LEU A 620 3.97 -6.63 -19.84
CA LEU A 620 3.53 -6.15 -18.53
C LEU A 620 3.89 -7.16 -17.43
N CYS A 621 3.73 -8.45 -17.67
CA CYS A 621 4.11 -9.50 -16.73
C CYS A 621 5.62 -9.47 -16.48
N ALA A 622 6.44 -9.46 -17.55
CA ALA A 622 7.89 -9.37 -17.47
C ALA A 622 8.37 -8.12 -16.70
N VAL A 623 7.78 -6.95 -16.94
CA VAL A 623 8.09 -5.72 -16.18
C VAL A 623 7.71 -5.85 -14.71
N LEU A 624 6.51 -6.33 -14.38
CA LEU A 624 6.08 -6.44 -12.99
C LEU A 624 6.83 -7.54 -12.22
N GLU A 625 7.27 -8.60 -12.88
CA GLU A 625 8.12 -9.63 -12.31
C GLU A 625 9.54 -9.12 -12.08
N HIS A 626 10.19 -8.54 -13.09
CA HIS A 626 11.57 -8.07 -13.01
C HIS A 626 11.71 -6.90 -12.02
N THR A 627 10.70 -6.03 -11.92
CA THR A 627 10.67 -4.96 -10.90
C THR A 627 10.30 -5.45 -9.49
N GLY A 628 10.10 -6.76 -9.31
CA GLY A 628 9.80 -7.37 -8.01
C GLY A 628 8.39 -7.07 -7.48
N ILE A 629 7.49 -6.50 -8.28
CA ILE A 629 6.12 -6.22 -7.87
C ILE A 629 5.30 -7.51 -7.75
N LEU A 630 5.32 -8.33 -8.81
CA LEU A 630 4.66 -9.63 -8.80
C LEU A 630 5.48 -10.60 -7.93
N PRO A 631 4.84 -11.31 -6.98
CA PRO A 631 5.50 -12.39 -6.26
C PRO A 631 6.03 -13.46 -7.23
N ALA A 632 7.29 -13.85 -7.05
CA ALA A 632 8.02 -14.79 -7.91
C ALA A 632 7.46 -16.22 -7.82
#